data_AF-A0A921DRX1-F1
#
_entry.id   AF-A0A921DRX1-F1
#
_cell.length_a   1.000
_cell.length_b   1.000
_cell.length_c   1.000
_cell.angle_alpha   90.00
_cell.angle_beta   90.00
_cell.angle_gamma   90.00
#
_symmetry.space_group_name_H-M   'P 1'
#
loop_
_entity.id
_entity.type
_entity.pdbx_description
1 polymer ?
#
loop_
_entity_poly.entity_id
_entity_poly.type
_entity_poly.pdbx_seq_one_letter_code
_entity_poly.pdbx_strand_id
1 'polypeptide(L)'
;MSWASAGWWLCYAFAGIALQALMPGLDFLLPGFILALQERRFPQILAVGACFVLLQEGMGSMAFGGTLLWYALAAIAFHVGCGLLQGTGFLFVTLFGILLSCAHYVIFALLTTLQDIPWEPSLLFNECLFQALFTPWVWLAAAILRRRALHEDRNRQR
;
A
#
# COMPACT_ATOMS: atom_id res chain seq x y z
N MET A 1 5.95 -15.00 12.14
CA MET A 1 5.96 -14.99 10.66
C MET A 1 6.90 -16.09 10.20
N SER A 2 6.57 -16.92 9.20
CA SER A 2 7.51 -17.95 8.72
C SER A 2 8.62 -17.31 7.88
N TRP A 3 9.79 -17.95 7.80
CA TRP A 3 10.93 -17.47 6.99
C TRP A 3 10.58 -17.32 5.51
N ALA A 4 9.80 -18.27 4.95
CA ALA A 4 9.29 -18.18 3.58
C ALA A 4 8.37 -16.97 3.38
N SER A 5 7.51 -16.67 4.37
CA SER A 5 6.67 -15.47 4.33
C SER A 5 7.49 -14.19 4.37
N ALA A 6 8.53 -14.14 5.21
CA ALA A 6 9.43 -13.00 5.31
C ALA A 6 10.17 -12.74 3.99
N GLY A 7 10.72 -13.80 3.38
CA GLY A 7 11.38 -13.71 2.07
C GLY A 7 10.46 -13.19 0.98
N TRP A 8 9.20 -13.63 0.95
CA TRP A 8 8.22 -13.11 -0.02
C TRP A 8 7.94 -11.61 0.16
N TRP A 9 7.76 -11.13 1.40
CA TRP A 9 7.53 -9.71 1.67
C TRP A 9 8.76 -8.86 1.34
N LEU A 10 9.98 -9.37 1.55
CA LEU A 10 11.21 -8.69 1.13
C LEU A 10 11.32 -8.59 -0.39
N CYS A 11 11.03 -9.67 -1.12
CA CYS A 11 10.98 -9.64 -2.59
C CYS A 11 9.92 -8.66 -3.10
N TYR A 12 8.75 -8.63 -2.46
CA TYR A 12 7.70 -7.66 -2.77
C TYR A 12 8.18 -6.22 -2.53
N ALA A 13 8.82 -5.96 -1.38
CA ALA A 13 9.36 -4.64 -1.07
C ALA A 13 10.38 -4.19 -2.11
N PHE A 14 11.31 -5.07 -2.49
CA PHE A 14 12.31 -4.78 -3.52
C PHE A 14 11.66 -4.45 -4.87
N ALA A 15 10.67 -5.24 -5.30
CA ALA A 15 9.93 -4.98 -6.53
C ALA A 15 9.15 -3.65 -6.46
N GLY A 16 8.52 -3.36 -5.31
CA GLY A 16 7.82 -2.10 -5.07
C GLY A 16 8.75 -0.90 -5.18
N ILE A 17 9.93 -0.95 -4.55
CA ILE A 17 10.96 0.10 -4.64
C ILE A 17 11.42 0.27 -6.09
N ALA A 18 11.65 -0.82 -6.82
CA ALA A 18 12.04 -0.74 -8.24
C ALA A 18 10.96 -0.08 -9.11
N LEU A 19 9.68 -0.36 -8.86
CA LEU A 19 8.57 0.29 -9.55
C LEU A 19 8.46 1.78 -9.16
N GLN A 20 8.68 2.12 -7.89
CA GLN A 20 8.71 3.51 -7.43
C GLN A 20 9.86 4.31 -8.05
N ALA A 21 10.99 3.66 -8.36
CA ALA A 21 12.09 4.30 -9.09
C ALA A 21 11.73 4.60 -10.55
N LEU A 22 10.83 3.83 -11.16
CA LEU A 22 10.33 4.05 -12.52
C LEU A 22 9.22 5.10 -12.58
N MET A 23 8.34 5.12 -11.58
CA MET A 23 7.24 6.07 -11.46
C MET A 23 7.28 6.73 -10.08
N PRO A 24 8.08 7.80 -9.91
CA PRO A 24 8.15 8.54 -8.66
C PRO A 24 6.79 9.16 -8.33
N GLY A 25 6.51 9.33 -7.03
CA GLY A 25 5.23 9.86 -6.53
C GLY A 25 4.17 8.79 -6.24
N LEU A 26 4.30 7.58 -6.80
CA LEU A 26 3.39 6.47 -6.49
C LEU A 26 3.88 5.65 -5.29
N ASP A 27 2.93 5.07 -4.57
CA ASP A 27 3.19 4.14 -3.46
C ASP A 27 2.82 2.72 -3.87
N PHE A 28 3.78 1.99 -4.44
CA PHE A 28 3.60 0.59 -4.83
C PHE A 28 3.67 -0.39 -3.64
N LEU A 29 4.03 0.09 -2.45
CA LEU A 29 4.02 -0.71 -1.22
C LEU A 29 2.61 -0.78 -0.60
N LEU A 30 1.79 0.26 -0.81
CA LEU A 30 0.41 0.32 -0.33
C LEU A 30 -0.48 -0.87 -0.79
N PRO A 31 -0.50 -1.30 -2.06
CA PRO A 31 -1.23 -2.52 -2.47
C PRO A 31 -0.81 -3.78 -1.71
N GLY A 32 0.48 -3.90 -1.40
CA GLY A 32 1.01 -4.99 -0.58
C GLY A 32 0.57 -4.89 0.87
N PHE A 33 0.49 -3.69 1.42
CA PHE A 33 -0.05 -3.46 2.76
C PHE A 33 -1.54 -3.83 2.85
N ILE A 34 -2.34 -3.47 1.84
CA ILE A 34 -3.74 -3.90 1.71
C ILE A 34 -3.83 -5.43 1.72
N LEU A 35 -2.97 -6.11 0.98
CA LEU A 35 -2.91 -7.58 0.98
C LEU A 35 -2.55 -8.14 2.37
N ALA A 36 -1.61 -7.53 3.08
CA ALA A 36 -1.26 -7.92 4.45
C ALA A 36 -2.46 -7.77 5.42
N LEU A 37 -3.20 -6.67 5.30
CA LEU A 37 -4.43 -6.43 6.08
C LEU A 37 -5.51 -7.49 5.80
N GLN A 38 -5.66 -7.90 4.53
CA GLN A 38 -6.59 -8.96 4.13
C GLN A 38 -6.23 -10.33 4.70
N GLU A 39 -4.94 -10.64 4.91
CA GLU A 39 -4.50 -11.89 5.53
C GLU A 39 -4.85 -11.99 7.03
N ARG A 40 -5.26 -10.88 7.68
CA ARG A 40 -5.69 -10.79 9.09
C ARG A 40 -4.69 -11.38 10.11
N ARG A 41 -3.40 -11.47 9.75
CA ARG A 41 -2.33 -11.95 10.63
C ARG A 41 -1.66 -10.77 11.32
N PHE A 42 -2.14 -10.41 12.50
CA PHE A 42 -1.68 -9.24 13.26
C PHE A 42 -0.14 -9.06 13.36
N PRO A 43 0.66 -10.08 13.76
CA PRO A 43 2.10 -9.91 13.85
C PRO A 43 2.76 -9.67 12.48
N GLN A 44 2.18 -10.17 11.40
CA GLN A 44 2.66 -9.93 10.04
C GLN A 44 2.28 -8.54 9.56
N ILE A 45 1.05 -8.09 9.85
CA ILE A 45 0.59 -6.72 9.53
C ILE A 45 1.51 -5.70 10.19
N LEU A 46 1.84 -5.88 11.47
CA LEU A 46 2.76 -4.99 12.18
C LEU A 46 4.17 -5.02 11.58
N ALA A 47 4.73 -6.20 11.31
CA ALA A 47 6.07 -6.31 10.74
C ALA A 47 6.17 -5.70 9.33
N VAL A 48 5.20 -6.02 8.46
CA VAL A 48 5.14 -5.49 7.08
C VAL A 48 4.85 -4.00 7.08
N GLY A 49 3.88 -3.55 7.88
CA GLY A 49 3.53 -2.13 8.01
C GLY A 49 4.70 -1.30 8.53
N ALA A 50 5.37 -1.74 9.60
CA ALA A 50 6.56 -1.05 10.12
C ALA A 50 7.70 -1.01 9.08
N CYS A 51 7.95 -2.13 8.39
CA CYS A 51 8.95 -2.18 7.33
C CYS A 51 8.63 -1.21 6.18
N PHE A 52 7.39 -1.20 5.69
CA PHE A 52 7.00 -0.35 4.57
C PHE A 52 7.01 1.13 4.93
N VAL A 53 6.56 1.50 6.14
CA VAL A 53 6.65 2.89 6.63
C VAL A 53 8.11 3.33 6.73
N LEU A 54 9.00 2.52 7.30
CA LEU A 54 10.42 2.85 7.38
C LEU A 54 11.07 3.01 6.00
N LEU A 55 10.70 2.14 5.04
CA LEU A 55 11.18 2.24 3.67
C LEU A 55 10.69 3.53 2.99
N GLN A 56 9.40 3.86 3.11
CA GLN A 56 8.84 5.05 2.50
C GLN A 56 9.37 6.35 3.11
N GLU A 57 9.45 6.42 4.44
CA GLU A 57 10.09 7.54 5.14
C GLU A 57 11.58 7.66 4.74
N GLY A 58 12.30 6.54 4.59
CA GLY A 58 13.69 6.50 4.14
C GLY A 58 13.90 6.93 2.69
N MET A 59 12.89 6.74 1.83
CA MET A 59 12.91 7.22 0.43
C MET A 59 12.57 8.71 0.31
N GLY A 60 12.07 9.34 1.37
CA GLY A 60 11.74 10.77 1.38
C GLY A 60 10.55 11.13 0.49
N SER A 61 9.60 10.20 0.31
CA SER A 61 8.46 10.38 -0.59
C SER A 61 7.42 11.39 -0.08
N MET A 62 7.37 11.65 1.23
CA MET A 62 6.51 12.65 1.87
C MET A 62 7.24 13.37 3.01
N ALA A 63 6.65 14.45 3.52
CA ALA A 63 7.11 15.08 4.76
C ALA A 63 7.09 14.08 5.92
N PHE A 64 8.07 14.19 6.83
CA PHE A 64 8.26 13.25 7.93
C PHE A 64 6.97 13.06 8.76
N GLY A 65 6.54 11.80 8.90
CA GLY A 65 5.29 11.45 9.58
C GLY A 65 4.05 11.42 8.67
N GLY A 66 4.14 11.97 7.45
CA GLY A 66 3.10 11.88 6.44
C GLY A 66 2.86 10.43 6.01
N THR A 67 3.91 9.62 5.87
CA THR A 67 3.80 8.20 5.55
C THR A 67 3.11 7.44 6.67
N LEU A 68 3.49 7.70 7.92
CA LEU A 68 2.87 7.04 9.07
C LEU A 68 1.37 7.34 9.12
N LEU A 69 0.99 8.61 8.95
CA LEU A 69 -0.41 9.04 8.90
C LEU A 69 -1.15 8.37 7.73
N TRP A 70 -0.51 8.31 6.57
CA TRP A 70 -1.06 7.70 5.36
C TRP A 70 -1.36 6.20 5.53
N TYR A 71 -0.42 5.43 6.06
CA TYR A 71 -0.60 4.00 6.31
C TYR A 71 -1.61 3.74 7.43
N ALA A 72 -1.64 4.58 8.47
CA ALA A 72 -2.66 4.50 9.52
C ALA A 72 -4.07 4.77 8.96
N LEU A 73 -4.21 5.80 8.12
CA LEU A 73 -5.48 6.11 7.45
C LEU A 73 -5.91 4.97 6.53
N ALA A 74 -4.99 4.39 5.76
CA ALA A 74 -5.27 3.24 4.91
C ALA A 74 -5.77 2.05 5.74
N ALA A 75 -5.16 1.76 6.89
CA ALA A 75 -5.63 0.69 7.77
C ALA A 75 -7.03 0.96 8.33
N ILE A 76 -7.30 2.19 8.80
CA ILE A 76 -8.62 2.59 9.31
C ILE A 76 -9.68 2.49 8.22
N ALA A 77 -9.43 3.08 7.06
CA ALA A 77 -10.33 3.06 5.92
C ALA A 77 -10.60 1.62 5.44
N PHE A 78 -9.60 0.74 5.51
CA PHE A 78 -9.75 -0.67 5.14
C PHE A 78 -10.71 -1.38 6.10
N HIS A 79 -10.57 -1.16 7.41
CA HIS A 79 -11.46 -1.76 8.40
C HIS A 79 -12.91 -1.26 8.26
N VAL A 80 -13.11 0.04 8.05
CA VAL A 80 -14.44 0.61 7.78
C VAL A 80 -15.02 0.05 6.49
N GLY A 81 -14.23 0.03 5.41
CA GLY A 81 -14.64 -0.50 4.12
C GLY A 81 -15.03 -1.98 4.19
N CYS A 82 -14.28 -2.81 4.92
CA CYS A 82 -14.62 -4.21 5.12
C CYS A 82 -15.98 -4.38 5.82
N GLY A 83 -16.32 -3.49 6.75
CA GLY A 83 -17.63 -3.47 7.40
C GLY A 83 -18.77 -3.12 6.45
N LEU A 84 -18.53 -2.22 5.49
CA LEU A 84 -19.55 -1.75 4.54
C LEU A 84 -19.76 -2.69 3.33
N LEU A 85 -18.68 -3.23 2.77
CA LEU A 85 -18.70 -3.96 1.50
C LEU A 85 -18.75 -5.49 1.65
N GLN A 86 -18.67 -6.02 2.88
CA GLN A 86 -18.70 -7.46 3.23
C GLN A 86 -17.77 -8.37 2.39
N GLY A 87 -16.82 -7.81 1.65
CA GLY A 87 -15.96 -8.52 0.71
C GLY A 87 -14.63 -7.81 0.48
N THR A 88 -13.59 -8.59 0.18
CA THR A 88 -12.21 -8.11 -0.03
C THR A 88 -11.70 -8.41 -1.45
N GLY A 89 -12.63 -8.46 -2.42
CA GLY A 89 -12.33 -8.76 -3.82
C GLY A 89 -11.79 -7.55 -4.61
N PHE A 90 -11.64 -7.74 -5.93
CA PHE A 90 -11.10 -6.71 -6.82
C PHE A 90 -11.89 -5.38 -6.79
N LEU A 91 -13.22 -5.46 -6.76
CA LEU A 91 -14.10 -4.28 -6.67
C LEU A 91 -13.86 -3.50 -5.38
N PHE A 92 -13.68 -4.20 -4.25
CA PHE A 92 -13.35 -3.57 -2.98
C PHE A 92 -12.04 -2.80 -3.08
N VAL A 93 -10.98 -3.43 -3.61
CA VAL A 93 -9.66 -2.78 -3.75
C VAL A 93 -9.69 -1.61 -4.73
N THR A 94 -10.51 -1.68 -5.77
CA THR A 94 -10.69 -0.59 -6.74
C THR A 94 -11.35 0.62 -6.08
N LEU A 95 -12.50 0.43 -5.42
CA LEU A 95 -13.18 1.50 -4.69
C LEU A 95 -12.31 2.06 -3.57
N PHE A 96 -11.60 1.19 -2.87
CA PHE A 96 -10.66 1.57 -1.83
C PHE A 96 -9.51 2.41 -2.38
N GLY A 97 -8.91 2.01 -3.51
CA GLY A 97 -7.85 2.77 -4.18
C GLY A 97 -8.32 4.14 -4.65
N ILE A 98 -9.53 4.26 -5.20
CA ILE A 98 -10.13 5.54 -5.60
C ILE A 98 -10.34 6.43 -4.38
N LEU A 99 -11.02 5.92 -3.34
CA LEU A 99 -11.29 6.68 -2.11
C LEU A 99 -9.99 7.17 -1.48
N LEU A 100 -9.02 6.27 -1.37
CA LEU A 100 -7.75 6.55 -0.73
C LEU A 100 -6.97 7.58 -1.54
N SER A 101 -6.94 7.50 -2.88
CA SER A 101 -6.29 8.49 -3.74
C SER A 101 -6.97 9.87 -3.68
N CYS A 102 -8.29 9.93 -3.58
CA CYS A 102 -9.00 11.19 -3.31
C CYS A 102 -8.61 11.78 -1.94
N ALA A 103 -8.55 10.94 -0.91
CA ALA A 103 -8.12 11.37 0.42
C ALA A 103 -6.66 11.83 0.42
N HIS A 104 -5.80 11.17 -0.35
CA HIS A 104 -4.39 11.54 -0.52
C HIS A 104 -4.25 12.98 -1.01
N TYR A 105 -4.94 13.31 -2.10
CA TYR A 105 -4.90 14.64 -2.71
C TYR A 105 -5.28 15.72 -1.68
N VAL A 106 -6.36 15.50 -0.93
CA VAL A 106 -6.85 16.47 0.07
C VAL A 106 -5.87 16.62 1.23
N ILE A 107 -5.36 15.51 1.78
CA ILE A 107 -4.44 15.54 2.91
C ILE A 107 -3.11 16.17 2.50
N PHE A 108 -2.58 15.79 1.35
CA PHE A 108 -1.32 16.34 0.85
C PHE A 108 -1.43 17.84 0.57
N ALA A 109 -2.52 18.28 -0.09
CA ALA A 109 -2.78 19.70 -0.31
C ALA A 109 -2.91 20.47 1.01
N LEU A 110 -3.58 19.90 2.02
CA LEU A 110 -3.71 20.52 3.34
C LEU A 110 -2.35 20.61 4.06
N LEU A 111 -1.54 19.54 4.04
CA LEU A 111 -0.25 19.51 4.73
C LEU A 111 0.76 20.46 4.08
N THR A 112 0.84 20.46 2.75
CA THR A 112 1.75 21.34 2.01
C THR A 112 1.37 22.81 2.17
N THR A 113 0.08 23.15 2.19
CA THR A 113 -0.38 24.52 2.47
C THR A 113 -0.11 24.95 3.91
N LEU A 114 -0.26 24.07 4.90
CA LEU A 114 0.10 24.36 6.29
C LEU A 114 1.61 24.50 6.52
N GLN A 115 2.42 23.86 5.67
CA GLN A 115 3.88 23.86 5.77
C GLN A 115 4.54 24.89 4.83
N ASP A 116 3.74 25.69 4.10
CA ASP A 116 4.22 26.63 3.08
C ASP A 116 5.21 26.01 2.06
N ILE A 117 5.01 24.72 1.75
CA ILE A 117 5.85 24.00 0.77
C ILE A 117 5.28 24.24 -0.63
N PRO A 118 6.09 24.71 -1.60
CA PRO A 118 5.64 24.84 -2.97
C PRO A 118 5.33 23.45 -3.55
N TRP A 119 4.12 23.30 -4.10
CA TRP A 119 3.66 22.04 -4.70
C TRP A 119 2.98 22.31 -6.05
N GLU A 120 2.99 21.30 -6.93
CA GLU A 120 2.39 21.39 -8.26
C GLU A 120 1.08 20.58 -8.32
N PRO A 121 -0.10 21.23 -8.43
CA PRO A 121 -1.38 20.53 -8.37
C PRO A 121 -1.63 19.54 -9.52
N SER A 122 -1.13 19.86 -10.72
CA SER A 122 -1.22 18.98 -11.91
C SER A 122 -0.46 17.67 -11.71
N LEU A 123 0.73 17.74 -11.11
CA LEU A 123 1.56 16.57 -10.85
C LEU A 123 0.87 15.66 -9.80
N LEU A 124 0.45 16.23 -8.68
CA LEU A 124 -0.22 15.49 -7.61
C LEU A 124 -1.52 14.82 -8.10
N PHE A 125 -2.30 15.52 -8.93
CA PHE A 125 -3.51 14.96 -9.50
C PHE A 125 -3.21 13.72 -10.38
N ASN A 126 -2.17 13.80 -11.22
CA ASN A 126 -1.74 12.67 -12.04
C ASN A 126 -1.24 11.49 -11.18
N GLU A 127 -0.48 11.77 -10.13
CA GLU A 127 -0.02 10.76 -9.17
C GLU A 127 -1.21 10.05 -8.50
N CYS A 128 -2.20 10.79 -8.00
CA CYS A 128 -3.42 10.23 -7.42
C CYS A 128 -4.21 9.40 -8.44
N LEU A 129 -4.32 9.88 -9.68
CA LEU A 129 -5.02 9.17 -10.75
C LEU A 129 -4.33 7.85 -11.07
N PHE A 130 -3.00 7.86 -11.24
CA PHE A 130 -2.23 6.65 -11.49
C PHE A 130 -2.23 5.71 -10.28
N GLN A 131 -2.13 6.24 -9.06
CA GLN A 131 -2.23 5.45 -7.83
C GLN A 131 -3.58 4.71 -7.77
N ALA A 132 -4.70 5.40 -8.03
CA ALA A 132 -6.02 4.79 -8.07
C ALA A 132 -6.14 3.70 -9.14
N LEU A 133 -5.56 3.95 -10.32
CA LEU A 133 -5.61 3.04 -11.45
C LEU A 133 -4.75 1.79 -11.24
N PHE A 134 -3.50 1.95 -10.79
CA PHE A 134 -2.53 0.86 -10.67
C PHE A 134 -2.74 0.01 -9.41
N THR A 135 -3.22 0.60 -8.31
CA THR A 135 -3.47 -0.10 -7.03
C THR A 135 -4.21 -1.44 -7.19
N PRO A 136 -5.37 -1.53 -7.88
CA PRO A 136 -6.09 -2.79 -8.03
C PRO A 136 -5.32 -3.83 -8.86
N TRP A 137 -4.56 -3.41 -9.88
CA TRP A 137 -3.77 -4.32 -10.72
C TRP A 137 -2.54 -4.87 -10.00
N VAL A 138 -1.81 -4.00 -9.31
CA VAL A 138 -0.64 -4.38 -8.50
C VAL A 138 -1.06 -5.30 -7.37
N TRP A 139 -2.16 -4.97 -6.69
CA TRP A 139 -2.76 -5.86 -5.68
C TRP A 139 -3.14 -7.22 -6.27
N LEU A 140 -3.79 -7.26 -7.44
CA LEU A 140 -4.22 -8.51 -8.06
C LEU A 140 -3.02 -9.41 -8.39
N ALA A 141 -1.97 -8.84 -8.99
CA ALA A 141 -0.73 -9.55 -9.27
C ALA A 141 -0.09 -10.09 -7.99
N ALA A 142 0.01 -9.25 -6.96
CA ALA A 142 0.54 -9.62 -5.65
C ALA A 142 -0.28 -10.75 -4.99
N ALA A 143 -1.60 -10.67 -5.05
CA ALA A 143 -2.51 -11.66 -4.47
C ALA A 143 -2.38 -13.02 -5.15
N ILE A 144 -2.25 -13.06 -6.49
CA ILE A 144 -2.04 -14.31 -7.23
C ILE A 144 -0.69 -14.93 -6.86
N LEU A 145 0.38 -14.13 -6.87
CA LEU A 145 1.73 -14.60 -6.52
C LEU A 145 1.80 -15.10 -5.08
N ARG A 146 1.15 -14.39 -4.14
CA ARG A 146 1.07 -14.77 -2.73
C ARG A 146 0.34 -16.09 -2.52
N ARG A 147 -0.81 -16.27 -3.20
CA ARG A 147 -1.58 -17.53 -3.13
C ARG A 147 -0.76 -18.72 -3.64
N ARG A 148 0.00 -18.55 -4.72
CA ARG A 148 0.91 -19.59 -5.24
C ARG A 148 2.01 -19.93 -4.24
N ALA A 149 2.69 -18.91 -3.70
CA ALA A 149 3.76 -19.11 -2.73
C ALA A 149 3.28 -19.83 -1.45
N LEU A 150 2.10 -19.49 -0.94
CA LEU A 150 1.51 -20.16 0.23
C LEU A 150 1.10 -21.61 -0.05
N HIS A 151 0.67 -21.91 -1.28
CA HIS A 151 0.30 -23.27 -1.68
C HIS A 151 1.54 -24.18 -1.77
N GLU A 152 2.64 -23.67 -2.33
CA GLU A 152 3.91 -24.39 -2.40
C GLU A 152 4.52 -24.67 -1.01
N ASP A 153 4.48 -23.69 -0.10
CA ASP A 153 4.96 -23.86 1.28
C ASP A 153 4.18 -24.97 2.01
N ARG A 154 2.86 -25.02 1.81
CA ARG A 154 2.00 -26.09 2.36
C ARG A 154 2.32 -27.46 1.77
N ASN A 155 2.64 -27.55 0.47
CA ASN A 155 2.98 -28.82 -0.17
C ASN A 155 4.36 -29.35 0.24
N ARG A 156 5.31 -28.47 0.60
CA ARG A 156 6.63 -28.87 1.13
C ARG A 156 6.60 -29.40 2.57
N GLN A 157 5.52 -29.15 3.31
CA GLN A 157 5.35 -29.58 4.70
C GLN A 157 4.53 -30.87 4.86
N ARG A 158 4.04 -31.46 3.76
CA ARG A 158 3.39 -32.78 3.73
C ARG A 158 4.38 -33.83 3.24
#